data_AF-A0A3P6D7P0-F1
#
_entry.id   AF-A0A3P6D7P0-F1
#
_cell.length_a   1.000
_cell.length_b   1.000
_cell.length_c   1.000
_cell.angle_alpha   90.00
_cell.angle_beta   90.00
_cell.angle_gamma   90.00
#
_symmetry.space_group_name_H-M   'P 1'
#
loop_
_entity.id
_entity.type
_entity.pdbx_description
1 polymer ?
#
loop_
_entity_poly.entity_id
_entity_poly.type
_entity_poly.pdbx_seq_one_letter_code
_entity_poly.pdbx_strand_id
1 'polypeptide(L)'
;MTSSGTGASFLLLLALVMVVATSDYYVPPPTTHTPSQPYVPPATFTSPVKTPYLPKPNTEIAIEGLIFCKSGNETYPLQGAIESETLNQTGDVMYLTGAKVNVVCPIVDSNGRLVAKATLSSYPTDLKGYFYFITYGLSHKVKSINGCKVKLESSPVSTCKTPTNVNKGVTGATLSSDSSKFISRDNLDLYTLEPFYFSSPVSPKPVY
;
A
#
# COMPACT_ATOMS: atom_id res chain seq x y z
N MET A 1 24.85 9.69 -62.61
CA MET A 1 25.94 9.61 -61.61
C MET A 1 25.79 10.81 -60.70
N THR A 2 25.63 10.57 -59.38
CA THR A 2 26.02 11.40 -58.21
C THR A 2 25.52 12.87 -58.15
N SER A 3 25.11 13.48 -57.04
CA SER A 3 25.30 13.20 -55.62
C SER A 3 24.28 14.00 -54.80
N SER A 4 23.82 13.36 -53.74
CA SER A 4 23.18 13.89 -52.53
C SER A 4 24.13 14.77 -51.69
N GLY A 5 23.58 15.62 -50.81
CA GLY A 5 24.35 16.23 -49.72
C GLY A 5 23.73 17.42 -48.99
N THR A 6 22.88 17.13 -47.99
CA THR A 6 22.81 17.77 -46.66
C THR A 6 22.98 19.29 -46.49
N GLY A 7 21.87 19.97 -46.18
CA GLY A 7 21.85 21.29 -45.54
C GLY A 7 21.27 21.19 -44.13
N ALA A 8 22.12 21.34 -43.11
CA ALA A 8 21.73 21.40 -41.71
C ALA A 8 21.04 22.76 -41.42
N SER A 9 19.79 22.73 -40.98
CA SER A 9 19.12 23.91 -40.43
C SER A 9 19.48 24.06 -38.95
N PHE A 10 20.41 24.98 -38.68
CA PHE A 10 20.64 25.54 -37.35
C PHE A 10 19.50 26.51 -37.02
N LEU A 11 18.58 26.13 -36.13
CA LEU A 11 17.63 27.06 -35.52
C LEU A 11 18.27 27.64 -34.26
N LEU A 12 18.62 28.93 -34.33
CA LEU A 12 19.08 29.75 -33.20
C LEU A 12 17.94 29.96 -32.19
N LEU A 13 18.14 29.57 -30.94
CA LEU A 13 17.35 30.02 -29.80
C LEU A 13 17.87 31.39 -29.34
N LEU A 14 17.12 32.45 -29.62
CA LEU A 14 17.32 33.79 -29.06
C LEU A 14 16.81 33.81 -27.62
N ALA A 15 17.72 33.89 -26.65
CA ALA A 15 17.41 34.20 -25.26
C ALA A 15 17.18 35.71 -25.11
N LEU A 16 15.97 36.11 -24.70
CA LEU A 16 15.67 37.50 -24.32
C LEU A 16 15.91 37.66 -22.82
N VAL A 17 17.00 38.35 -22.46
CA VAL A 17 17.26 38.84 -21.10
C VAL A 17 16.60 40.21 -20.98
N MET A 18 15.55 40.33 -20.16
CA MET A 18 14.95 41.63 -19.84
C MET A 18 15.67 42.22 -18.62
N VAL A 19 16.47 43.26 -18.86
CA VAL A 19 17.04 44.12 -17.82
C VAL A 19 16.00 45.18 -17.49
N VAL A 20 15.49 45.20 -16.25
CA VAL A 20 14.63 46.29 -15.77
C VAL A 20 15.50 47.29 -15.04
N ALA A 21 15.68 48.47 -15.64
CA ALA A 21 16.31 49.62 -15.00
C ALA A 21 15.29 50.34 -14.10
N THR A 22 15.65 50.61 -12.85
CA THR A 22 14.85 51.41 -11.92
C THR A 22 15.26 52.87 -12.03
N SER A 23 14.34 53.76 -12.44
CA SER A 23 14.52 55.20 -12.31
C SER A 23 13.79 55.72 -11.07
N ASP A 24 14.56 56.26 -10.12
CA ASP A 24 14.04 56.93 -8.92
C ASP A 24 13.28 58.20 -9.31
N TYR A 25 11.97 58.24 -9.04
CA TYR A 25 11.19 59.47 -9.04
C TYR A 25 10.66 59.74 -7.63
N TYR A 26 11.11 60.86 -7.07
CA TYR A 26 10.68 61.41 -5.78
C TYR A 26 9.27 62.03 -5.90
N VAL A 27 8.36 61.62 -5.01
CA VAL A 27 7.01 62.21 -4.88
C VAL A 27 6.89 62.84 -3.48
N PRO A 28 6.52 64.13 -3.36
CA PRO A 28 6.42 64.82 -2.07
C PRO A 28 5.23 64.32 -1.22
N PRO A 29 5.29 64.48 0.12
CA PRO A 29 4.34 63.87 1.04
C PRO A 29 2.98 64.59 1.08
N PRO A 30 1.85 63.88 1.16
CA PRO A 30 0.55 64.52 1.40
C PRO A 30 0.38 64.88 2.88
N THR A 31 -0.08 66.10 3.13
CA THR A 31 -0.51 66.62 4.43
C THR A 31 -1.79 65.95 4.95
N THR A 32 -1.84 65.82 6.28
CA THR A 32 -2.81 65.11 7.14
C THR A 32 -4.28 65.53 7.04
N HIS A 33 -5.18 64.55 6.98
CA HIS A 33 -6.45 64.56 7.73
C HIS A 33 -6.70 63.14 8.27
N THR A 34 -6.70 62.98 9.59
CA THR A 34 -6.94 61.70 10.27
C THR A 34 -8.45 61.51 10.46
N PRO A 35 -9.11 60.53 9.81
CA PRO A 35 -10.44 60.11 10.21
C PRO A 35 -10.30 59.29 11.50
N SER A 36 -11.04 59.65 12.54
CA SER A 36 -11.13 58.89 13.79
C SER A 36 -11.49 57.43 13.49
N GLN A 37 -10.65 56.48 13.94
CA GLN A 37 -10.95 55.06 13.86
C GLN A 37 -12.28 54.74 14.59
N PRO A 38 -13.17 53.94 14.00
CA PRO A 38 -14.28 53.37 14.75
C PRO A 38 -13.73 52.43 15.84
N TYR A 39 -14.17 52.63 17.08
CA TYR A 39 -13.87 51.75 18.18
C TYR A 39 -14.36 50.33 17.87
N VAL A 40 -13.43 49.38 17.70
CA VAL A 40 -13.72 47.94 17.66
C VAL A 40 -13.59 47.41 19.09
N PRO A 41 -14.67 46.88 19.71
CA PRO A 41 -14.59 46.30 21.05
C PRO A 41 -13.58 45.14 21.06
N PRO A 42 -12.87 44.91 22.18
CA PRO A 42 -11.97 43.76 22.29
C PRO A 42 -12.77 42.47 22.06
N ALA A 43 -12.39 41.69 21.05
CA ALA A 43 -12.93 40.36 20.89
C ALA A 43 -12.57 39.54 22.13
N THR A 44 -13.58 39.21 22.94
CA THR A 44 -13.47 38.22 24.01
C THR A 44 -12.95 36.92 23.40
N PHE A 45 -11.73 36.52 23.77
CA PHE A 45 -11.19 35.21 23.47
C PHE A 45 -12.03 34.16 24.21
N THR A 46 -13.04 33.63 23.53
CA THR A 46 -13.73 32.42 23.96
C THR A 46 -12.72 31.28 23.88
N SER A 47 -12.40 30.67 25.03
CA SER A 47 -11.57 29.47 25.15
C SER A 47 -11.93 28.45 24.06
N PRO A 48 -10.97 27.74 23.46
CA PRO A 48 -11.27 26.75 22.42
C PRO A 48 -12.29 25.76 22.99
N VAL A 49 -13.46 25.73 22.36
CA VAL A 49 -14.51 24.76 22.63
C VAL A 49 -13.85 23.39 22.55
N LYS A 50 -13.84 22.66 23.67
CA LYS A 50 -13.43 21.26 23.69
C LYS A 50 -14.36 20.54 22.72
N THR A 51 -13.86 20.25 21.52
CA THR A 51 -14.58 19.46 20.54
C THR A 51 -15.00 18.15 21.21
N PRO A 52 -16.23 17.67 21.00
CA PRO A 52 -16.57 16.30 21.39
C PRO A 52 -15.51 15.40 20.77
N TYR A 53 -14.90 14.52 21.56
CA TYR A 53 -14.03 13.49 21.02
C TYR A 53 -14.86 12.67 20.03
N LEU A 54 -14.75 13.01 18.74
CA LEU A 54 -15.25 12.16 17.68
C LEU A 54 -14.34 10.93 17.73
N PRO A 55 -14.87 9.71 17.97
CA PRO A 55 -14.06 8.50 17.89
C PRO A 55 -13.34 8.53 16.54
N LYS A 56 -12.01 8.42 16.55
CA LYS A 56 -11.23 8.29 15.32
C LYS A 56 -11.90 7.17 14.51
N PRO A 57 -12.38 7.41 13.28
CA PRO A 57 -13.01 6.36 12.50
C PRO A 57 -12.04 5.19 12.42
N ASN A 58 -12.50 4.00 12.79
CA ASN A 58 -11.65 2.81 12.82
C ASN A 58 -10.99 2.66 11.45
N THR A 59 -9.67 2.77 11.44
CA THR A 59 -8.86 2.64 10.24
C THR A 59 -8.96 1.19 9.77
N GLU A 60 -9.21 0.98 8.47
CA GLU A 60 -9.25 -0.36 7.90
C GLU A 60 -7.83 -0.90 7.74
N ILE A 61 -7.68 -2.22 7.79
CA ILE A 61 -6.36 -2.86 7.73
C ILE A 61 -6.10 -3.33 6.31
N ALA A 62 -4.98 -2.88 5.73
CA ALA A 62 -4.47 -3.36 4.45
C ALA A 62 -3.21 -4.18 4.68
N ILE A 63 -3.05 -5.29 3.96
CA ILE A 63 -1.90 -6.19 4.11
C ILE A 63 -1.33 -6.46 2.73
N GLU A 64 -0.01 -6.36 2.62
CA GLU A 64 0.72 -6.68 1.41
C GLU A 64 1.95 -7.54 1.67
N GLY A 65 2.40 -8.23 0.63
CA GLY A 65 3.63 -9.00 0.68
C GLY A 65 3.88 -9.76 -0.61
N LEU A 66 4.97 -10.53 -0.61
CA LEU A 66 5.37 -11.38 -1.72
C LEU A 66 5.37 -12.84 -1.29
N ILE A 67 4.99 -13.73 -2.20
CA ILE A 67 5.09 -15.17 -2.03
C ILE A 67 6.00 -15.73 -3.12
N PHE A 68 7.01 -16.48 -2.70
CA PHE A 68 7.97 -17.13 -3.57
C PHE A 68 7.87 -18.64 -3.48
N CYS A 69 8.36 -19.31 -4.51
CA CYS A 69 8.74 -20.70 -4.48
C CYS A 69 10.25 -20.82 -4.27
N LYS A 70 10.67 -21.66 -3.32
CA LYS A 70 12.05 -22.10 -3.16
C LYS A 70 12.22 -23.51 -3.74
N SER A 71 13.07 -23.63 -4.76
CA SER A 71 13.43 -24.91 -5.39
C SER A 71 14.93 -25.11 -5.25
N GLY A 72 15.34 -25.87 -4.23
CA GLY A 72 16.73 -25.94 -3.80
C GLY A 72 17.30 -24.56 -3.41
N ASN A 73 18.35 -24.13 -4.11
CA ASN A 73 18.99 -22.84 -3.89
C ASN A 73 18.33 -21.69 -4.65
N GLU A 74 17.46 -22.00 -5.62
CA GLU A 74 16.78 -21.01 -6.43
C GLU A 74 15.48 -20.54 -5.77
N THR A 75 15.09 -19.31 -6.10
CA THR A 75 13.86 -18.69 -5.60
C THR A 75 13.24 -17.88 -6.73
N TYR A 76 11.96 -18.10 -6.97
CA TYR A 76 11.20 -17.39 -8.01
C TYR A 76 9.79 -17.04 -7.49
N PRO A 77 9.17 -15.95 -7.95
CA PRO A 77 7.86 -15.54 -7.46
C PRO A 77 6.79 -16.58 -7.82
N LEU A 78 5.85 -16.85 -6.91
CA LEU A 78 4.67 -17.65 -7.22
C LEU A 78 3.64 -16.78 -7.92
N GLN A 79 3.80 -16.69 -9.23
CA GLN A 79 2.97 -15.91 -10.12
C GLN A 79 1.53 -16.43 -10.08
N GLY A 80 0.58 -15.53 -9.93
CA GLY A 80 -0.80 -15.81 -10.30
C GLY A 80 -0.98 -15.82 -11.81
N ALA A 81 -2.05 -16.45 -12.25
CA ALA A 81 -2.41 -16.54 -13.65
C ALA A 81 -3.91 -16.29 -13.81
N ILE A 82 -4.28 -15.93 -15.02
CA ILE A 82 -5.68 -15.94 -15.45
C ILE A 82 -5.89 -17.31 -16.11
N GLU A 83 -6.77 -18.12 -15.53
CA GLU A 83 -7.17 -19.40 -16.08
C GLU A 83 -8.59 -19.27 -16.64
N SER A 84 -8.84 -19.97 -17.74
CA SER A 84 -10.17 -20.06 -18.35
C SER A 84 -10.56 -21.53 -18.38
N GLU A 85 -11.76 -21.81 -17.88
CA GLU A 85 -12.37 -23.12 -18.01
C GLU A 85 -13.60 -23.01 -18.89
N THR A 86 -13.64 -23.78 -19.98
CA THR A 86 -14.79 -23.83 -20.86
C THR A 86 -15.87 -24.70 -20.20
N LEU A 87 -16.90 -24.05 -19.66
CA LEU A 87 -18.09 -24.78 -19.21
C LEU A 87 -18.95 -25.10 -20.43
N ASN A 88 -19.18 -26.40 -20.65
CA ASN A 88 -20.04 -26.89 -21.74
C ASN A 88 -21.40 -26.17 -21.68
N GLN A 89 -21.62 -25.26 -22.64
CA GLN A 89 -22.84 -24.47 -22.92
C GLN A 89 -22.97 -23.10 -22.24
N THR A 90 -22.01 -22.62 -21.44
CA THR A 90 -22.08 -21.27 -20.80
C THR A 90 -20.98 -20.29 -21.26
N GLY A 91 -20.05 -20.76 -22.08
CA GLY A 91 -18.88 -19.98 -22.50
C GLY A 91 -17.69 -20.16 -21.55
N ASP A 92 -16.61 -19.45 -21.85
CA ASP A 92 -15.36 -19.47 -21.09
C ASP A 92 -15.50 -18.72 -19.76
N VAL A 93 -15.28 -19.42 -18.64
CA VAL A 93 -15.26 -18.81 -17.30
C VAL A 93 -13.83 -18.49 -16.93
N MET A 94 -13.54 -17.20 -16.80
CA MET A 94 -12.23 -16.71 -16.41
C MET A 94 -12.11 -16.58 -14.89
N TYR A 95 -11.09 -17.18 -14.28
CA TYR A 95 -10.78 -17.01 -12.86
C TYR A 95 -9.29 -16.80 -12.61
N LEU A 96 -8.98 -16.16 -11.47
CA LEU A 96 -7.61 -15.91 -11.06
C LEU A 96 -7.10 -17.08 -10.21
N THR A 97 -5.96 -17.64 -10.59
CA THR A 97 -5.16 -18.55 -9.77
C THR A 97 -3.93 -17.82 -9.26
N GLY A 98 -3.36 -18.31 -8.16
CA GLY A 98 -2.28 -17.62 -7.47
C GLY A 98 -2.12 -18.15 -6.05
N ALA A 99 -0.99 -17.85 -5.44
CA ALA A 99 -0.73 -18.22 -4.06
C ALA A 99 -1.57 -17.33 -3.13
N LYS A 100 -1.91 -17.83 -1.95
CA LYS A 100 -2.73 -17.12 -0.98
C LYS A 100 -2.17 -17.19 0.42
N VAL A 101 -2.58 -16.23 1.24
CA VAL A 101 -2.34 -16.21 2.68
C VAL A 101 -3.65 -16.11 3.44
N ASN A 102 -3.63 -16.60 4.67
CA ASN A 102 -4.70 -16.43 5.65
C ASN A 102 -4.27 -15.49 6.76
N VAL A 103 -5.13 -14.53 7.10
CA VAL A 103 -5.05 -13.72 8.31
C VAL A 103 -5.90 -14.36 9.37
N VAL A 104 -5.30 -14.75 10.49
CA VAL A 104 -5.98 -15.36 11.63
C VAL A 104 -5.85 -14.45 12.83
N CYS A 105 -6.97 -13.93 13.31
CA CYS A 105 -7.02 -13.02 14.45
C CYS A 105 -7.81 -13.62 15.61
N PRO A 106 -7.30 -13.53 16.85
CA PRO A 106 -8.09 -13.86 18.03
C PRO A 106 -9.17 -12.80 18.26
N ILE A 107 -10.40 -13.26 18.48
CA ILE A 107 -11.49 -12.43 19.00
C ILE A 107 -11.59 -12.77 20.49
N VAL A 108 -11.44 -11.75 21.34
CA VAL A 108 -11.45 -11.89 22.79
C VAL A 108 -12.64 -11.18 23.40
N ASP A 109 -13.15 -11.70 24.51
CA ASP A 109 -14.18 -11.02 25.30
C ASP A 109 -13.60 -9.81 26.07
N SER A 110 -14.44 -9.15 26.87
CA SER A 110 -14.04 -8.04 27.73
C SER A 110 -12.89 -8.40 28.68
N ASN A 111 -12.86 -9.64 29.17
CA ASN A 111 -11.86 -10.18 30.08
C ASN A 111 -10.59 -10.68 29.38
N GLY A 112 -10.50 -10.56 28.05
CA GLY A 112 -9.36 -11.02 27.26
C GLY A 112 -9.34 -12.52 26.99
N ARG A 113 -10.42 -13.25 27.28
CA ARG A 113 -10.53 -14.69 26.97
C ARG A 113 -10.83 -14.87 25.49
N LEU A 114 -10.12 -15.81 24.85
CA LEU A 114 -10.38 -16.17 23.46
C LEU A 114 -11.78 -16.77 23.33
N VAL A 115 -12.63 -16.16 22.52
CA VAL A 115 -14.01 -16.62 22.26
C VAL A 115 -14.22 -17.09 20.83
N ALA A 116 -13.45 -16.55 19.88
CA ALA A 116 -13.48 -16.97 18.48
C ALA A 116 -12.18 -16.62 17.76
N LYS A 117 -12.04 -17.04 16.50
CA LYS A 117 -10.99 -16.59 15.60
C LYS A 117 -11.60 -16.08 14.31
N ALA A 118 -11.27 -14.86 13.90
CA ALA A 118 -11.53 -14.40 12.54
C ALA A 118 -10.46 -14.99 11.61
N THR A 119 -10.87 -15.57 10.48
CA THR A 119 -9.97 -16.05 9.43
C THR A 119 -10.38 -15.43 8.11
N LEU A 120 -9.46 -14.75 7.44
CA LEU A 120 -9.68 -14.14 6.12
C LEU A 120 -8.59 -14.62 5.16
N SER A 121 -9.00 -15.13 4.00
CA SER A 121 -8.12 -15.48 2.90
C SER A 121 -7.85 -14.26 2.03
N SER A 122 -6.62 -14.14 1.52
CA SER A 122 -6.25 -13.13 0.56
C SER A 122 -6.83 -13.42 -0.83
N TYR A 123 -6.78 -12.42 -1.70
CA TYR A 123 -6.84 -12.67 -3.14
C TYR A 123 -5.62 -13.48 -3.60
N PRO A 124 -5.72 -14.20 -4.73
CA PRO A 124 -4.55 -14.80 -5.38
C PRO A 124 -3.47 -13.75 -5.67
N THR A 125 -2.20 -14.15 -5.58
CA THR A 125 -1.08 -13.30 -5.98
C THR A 125 -1.17 -12.86 -7.44
N ASP A 126 -0.52 -11.75 -7.78
CA ASP A 126 -0.37 -11.28 -9.16
C ASP A 126 0.78 -12.01 -9.91
N LEU A 127 1.07 -11.57 -11.13
CA LEU A 127 2.15 -12.09 -11.99
C LEU A 127 3.57 -11.95 -11.39
N LYS A 128 3.74 -11.19 -10.30
CA LYS A 128 5.01 -11.00 -9.58
C LYS A 128 5.02 -11.71 -8.24
N GLY A 129 3.99 -12.50 -7.92
CA GLY A 129 3.85 -13.15 -6.62
C GLY A 129 3.45 -12.18 -5.51
N TYR A 130 2.99 -10.99 -5.85
CA TYR A 130 2.55 -9.96 -4.89
C TYR A 130 1.08 -10.15 -4.55
N PHE A 131 0.75 -10.02 -3.27
CA PHE A 131 -0.64 -9.96 -2.80
C PHE A 131 -0.87 -8.63 -2.09
N TYR A 132 -2.07 -8.11 -2.24
CA TYR A 132 -2.58 -6.94 -1.53
C TYR A 132 -4.08 -7.13 -1.29
N PHE A 133 -4.54 -6.90 -0.07
CA PHE A 133 -5.96 -6.93 0.26
C PHE A 133 -6.28 -6.12 1.51
N ILE A 134 -7.52 -5.64 1.56
CA ILE A 134 -8.08 -4.92 2.71
C ILE A 134 -8.98 -5.87 3.47
N THR A 135 -8.78 -5.98 4.79
CA THR A 135 -9.60 -6.83 5.66
C THR A 135 -10.78 -6.03 6.22
N TYR A 136 -11.73 -5.68 5.35
CA TYR A 136 -12.87 -4.84 5.70
C TYR A 136 -13.60 -5.32 6.96
N GLY A 137 -13.83 -4.41 7.91
CA GLY A 137 -14.54 -4.69 9.15
C GLY A 137 -13.75 -5.53 10.16
N LEU A 138 -12.52 -5.97 9.87
CA LEU A 138 -11.70 -6.74 10.80
C LEU A 138 -11.33 -5.89 12.02
N SER A 139 -10.99 -4.62 11.80
CA SER A 139 -10.65 -3.64 12.85
C SER A 139 -11.77 -3.47 13.88
N HIS A 140 -13.03 -3.67 13.47
CA HIS A 140 -14.19 -3.61 14.36
C HIS A 140 -14.43 -4.89 15.16
N LYS A 141 -13.86 -6.03 14.73
CA LYS A 141 -14.05 -7.34 15.36
C LYS A 141 -12.95 -7.70 16.35
N VAL A 142 -11.74 -7.16 16.14
CA VAL A 142 -10.56 -7.52 16.94
C VAL A 142 -10.24 -6.42 17.95
N LYS A 143 -9.98 -6.80 19.20
CA LYS A 143 -9.57 -5.85 20.25
C LYS A 143 -8.16 -5.32 20.02
N SER A 144 -7.29 -6.13 19.40
CA SER A 144 -5.90 -5.77 19.11
C SER A 144 -5.42 -6.48 17.85
N ILE A 145 -4.84 -5.71 16.92
CA ILE A 145 -4.24 -6.23 15.69
C ILE A 145 -2.95 -7.04 15.95
N ASN A 146 -2.26 -6.76 17.07
CA ASN A 146 -1.02 -7.45 17.46
C ASN A 146 -1.23 -8.95 17.74
N GLY A 147 -2.48 -9.38 17.96
CA GLY A 147 -2.83 -10.80 18.07
C GLY A 147 -2.98 -11.50 16.73
N CYS A 148 -3.13 -10.75 15.63
CA CYS A 148 -3.35 -11.28 14.30
C CYS A 148 -2.08 -11.83 13.67
N LYS A 149 -2.26 -12.94 12.96
CA LYS A 149 -1.17 -13.70 12.34
C LYS A 149 -1.47 -13.97 10.87
N VAL A 150 -0.54 -13.63 9.99
CA VAL A 150 -0.63 -13.92 8.55
C VAL A 150 0.18 -15.17 8.24
N LYS A 151 -0.42 -16.12 7.53
CA LYS A 151 0.13 -17.45 7.25
C LYS A 151 -0.05 -17.83 5.79
N LEU A 152 0.85 -18.63 5.25
CA LEU A 152 0.64 -19.29 3.96
C LEU A 152 -0.62 -20.15 3.99
N GLU A 153 -1.44 -20.03 2.94
CA GLU A 153 -2.66 -20.82 2.77
C GLU A 153 -2.50 -21.85 1.66
N SER A 154 -2.25 -21.39 0.43
CA SER A 154 -2.21 -22.26 -0.74
C SER A 154 -1.22 -21.75 -1.79
N SER A 155 -0.79 -22.68 -2.64
CA SER A 155 0.05 -22.43 -3.81
C SER A 155 -0.65 -23.00 -5.05
N PRO A 156 -0.61 -22.30 -6.19
CA PRO A 156 -1.19 -22.77 -7.44
C PRO A 156 -0.28 -23.81 -8.13
N VAL A 157 1.00 -23.89 -7.72
CA VAL A 157 1.99 -24.76 -8.34
C VAL A 157 2.06 -26.08 -7.57
N SER A 158 1.64 -27.17 -8.21
CA SER A 158 1.58 -28.51 -7.60
C SER A 158 2.94 -29.01 -7.08
N THR A 159 4.03 -28.62 -7.75
CA THR A 159 5.41 -28.95 -7.35
C THR A 159 5.93 -28.06 -6.23
N CYS A 160 5.35 -26.89 -5.99
CA CYS A 160 5.80 -25.94 -4.98
C CYS A 160 4.69 -25.55 -4.01
N LYS A 161 4.20 -26.56 -3.29
CA LYS A 161 3.03 -26.45 -2.40
C LYS A 161 3.32 -26.70 -0.92
N THR A 162 4.56 -26.99 -0.56
CA THR A 162 4.92 -27.25 0.85
C THR A 162 5.20 -25.92 1.55
N PRO A 163 4.39 -25.45 2.50
CA PRO A 163 4.63 -24.16 3.13
C PRO A 163 5.87 -24.23 4.01
N THR A 164 6.72 -23.20 3.96
CA THR A 164 7.90 -23.11 4.83
C THR A 164 7.67 -22.10 5.95
N ASN A 165 8.40 -22.25 7.05
CA ASN A 165 8.31 -21.32 8.17
C ASN A 165 9.31 -20.15 8.11
N VAL A 166 9.90 -19.90 6.94
CA VAL A 166 10.69 -18.68 6.70
C VAL A 166 9.78 -17.47 6.90
N ASN A 167 10.28 -16.46 7.63
CA ASN A 167 9.51 -15.27 8.04
C ASN A 167 8.17 -15.62 8.72
N LYS A 168 8.12 -16.76 9.42
CA LYS A 168 6.95 -17.27 10.12
C LYS A 168 5.78 -17.62 9.18
N GLY A 169 6.03 -18.01 7.93
CA GLY A 169 4.99 -18.39 6.97
C GLY A 169 4.00 -19.48 7.46
N VAL A 170 4.40 -20.40 8.35
CA VAL A 170 3.52 -21.43 8.93
C VAL A 170 3.00 -21.01 10.32
N THR A 171 3.90 -20.59 11.20
CA THR A 171 3.56 -20.22 12.58
C THR A 171 2.74 -18.92 12.67
N GLY A 172 2.87 -18.07 11.66
CA GLY A 172 2.19 -16.80 11.47
C GLY A 172 3.09 -15.59 11.76
N ALA A 173 3.21 -14.70 10.77
CA ALA A 173 3.82 -13.38 10.93
C ALA A 173 2.83 -12.44 11.64
N THR A 174 3.30 -11.72 12.66
CA THR A 174 2.45 -10.84 13.47
C THR A 174 2.23 -9.51 12.76
N LEU A 175 1.00 -8.99 12.79
CA LEU A 175 0.71 -7.62 12.39
C LEU A 175 0.99 -6.68 13.58
N SER A 176 2.15 -6.02 13.59
CA SER A 176 2.51 -5.08 14.66
C SER A 176 1.98 -3.68 14.35
N SER A 177 1.21 -3.10 15.28
CA SER A 177 0.73 -1.71 15.17
C SER A 177 1.84 -0.71 14.88
N ASP A 178 3.05 -0.98 15.37
CA ASP A 178 4.19 -0.06 15.26
C ASP A 178 4.90 -0.15 13.90
N SER A 179 4.60 -1.19 13.12
CA SER A 179 5.16 -1.39 11.78
C SER A 179 4.19 -0.99 10.66
N SER A 180 3.00 -0.48 10.99
CA SER A 180 2.05 -0.07 9.96
C SER A 180 2.39 1.32 9.39
N LYS A 181 2.04 1.50 8.12
CA LYS A 181 2.06 2.81 7.46
C LYS A 181 0.63 3.29 7.27
N PHE A 182 0.27 4.37 7.96
CA PHE A 182 -1.03 5.01 7.77
C PHE A 182 -1.10 5.66 6.37
N ILE A 183 -2.18 5.37 5.65
CA ILE A 183 -2.52 5.93 4.33
C ILE A 183 -3.75 6.81 4.49
N SER A 184 -3.53 8.12 4.66
CA SER A 184 -4.59 9.07 5.01
C SER A 184 -5.70 9.20 3.97
N ARG A 185 -5.40 9.02 2.67
CA ARG A 185 -6.39 9.18 1.59
C ARG A 185 -7.50 8.14 1.67
N ASP A 186 -7.14 6.93 2.09
CA ASP A 186 -8.03 5.76 2.09
C ASP A 186 -8.43 5.35 3.52
N ASN A 187 -7.93 6.05 4.54
CA ASN A 187 -8.06 5.70 5.96
C ASN A 187 -7.68 4.22 6.22
N LEU A 188 -6.48 3.84 5.77
CA LEU A 188 -5.93 2.48 5.91
C LEU A 188 -4.64 2.46 6.74
N ASP A 189 -4.46 1.42 7.54
CA ASP A 189 -3.17 1.03 8.11
C ASP A 189 -2.59 -0.10 7.24
N LEU A 190 -1.55 0.21 6.47
CA LEU A 190 -0.88 -0.75 5.60
C LEU A 190 0.21 -1.51 6.36
N TYR A 191 0.14 -2.83 6.32
CA TYR A 191 1.14 -3.74 6.87
C TYR A 191 1.87 -4.44 5.72
N THR A 192 3.14 -4.11 5.56
CA THR A 192 4.03 -4.76 4.60
C THR A 192 4.75 -5.92 5.28
N LEU A 193 4.55 -7.13 4.79
CA LEU A 193 5.18 -8.33 5.32
C LEU A 193 6.49 -8.64 4.62
N GLU A 194 7.41 -9.29 5.35
CA GLU A 194 8.54 -9.96 4.72
C GLU A 194 8.04 -11.10 3.80
N PRO A 195 8.79 -11.47 2.74
CA PRO A 195 8.33 -12.48 1.81
C PRO A 195 8.09 -13.84 2.46
N PHE A 196 7.07 -14.56 2.00
CA PHE A 196 6.82 -15.95 2.38
C PHE A 196 7.26 -16.92 1.29
N TYR A 197 7.46 -18.18 1.67
CA TYR A 197 8.01 -19.19 0.78
C TYR A 197 7.26 -20.52 0.90
N PHE A 198 6.80 -21.03 -0.24
CA PHE A 198 6.58 -22.46 -0.40
C PHE A 198 7.88 -23.11 -0.89
N SER A 199 8.04 -24.41 -0.65
CA SER A 199 9.16 -25.21 -1.14
C SER A 199 8.70 -26.31 -2.08
N SER A 200 9.54 -26.57 -3.08
CA SER A 200 9.48 -27.76 -3.92
C SER A 200 10.31 -28.89 -3.30
N PRO A 201 9.88 -30.17 -3.43
CA PRO A 201 10.68 -31.31 -3.00
C PRO A 201 11.96 -31.50 -3.82
N VAL A 202 12.12 -30.81 -4.96
CA VAL A 202 13.29 -31.00 -5.84
C VAL A 202 14.40 -29.99 -5.51
N SER A 203 15.55 -30.52 -5.10
CA SER A 203 16.85 -29.90 -5.37
C SER A 203 17.59 -30.81 -6.35
N PRO A 204 17.88 -30.40 -7.60
CA PRO A 204 18.80 -31.15 -8.44
C PRO A 204 20.18 -31.10 -7.78
N LYS A 205 20.79 -32.26 -7.51
CA LYS A 205 22.22 -32.31 -7.20
C LYS A 205 22.97 -31.83 -8.45
N PRO A 206 23.92 -30.88 -8.34
CA PRO A 206 24.83 -30.64 -9.45
C PRO A 206 25.60 -31.93 -9.72
N VAL A 207 25.46 -32.46 -10.94
CA VAL A 207 26.33 -33.50 -11.46
C VAL A 207 27.59 -32.76 -11.90
N TYR A 208 28.68 -32.91 -11.14
CA TYR A 208 30.02 -32.45 -11.51
C TYR A 208 30.69 -33.48 -12.42
#